data_AF-A5I055-F1
#
_entry.id   AF-A5I055-F1
#
_cell.length_a   1.000
_cell.length_b   1.000
_cell.length_c   1.000
_cell.angle_alpha   90.00
_cell.angle_beta   90.00
_cell.angle_gamma   90.00
#
_symmetry.space_group_name_H-M   'P 1'
#
loop_
_entity.id
_entity.type
_entity.pdbx_description
1 polymer ?
#
loop_
_entity_poly.entity_id
_entity_poly.type
_entity_poly.pdbx_seq_one_letter_code
_entity_poly.pdbx_strand_id
1 'polypeptide(L)'
;MKKNLNKIATIILLVFSMTLTNFSMIVRAAEPKAQGTQKVESSTTKKEVKDAEETIKIPTLEDIDNLIDSAEEVKSEEDINKMPPLKFPVEFPEVNTRSIIGGNNYPIVLVHGFMGFGRDELLGYKYWGGVVDLQEKLNASGHETYTATVGPVSSNWDRACELYAYIVGGTVDYGEAHAKKFKHNRYGRTYPGIYKNISNENKIHLIGHSMGGQTIRTLTQLLSEGSEEEINCGQENISPLFEGGKHWIHSVSTISTPNDGTTLSDLMPAKDLISYTFGVLGTITGKNKLFSSIYDLKLDQWGLKKQNGESQRDYIERVLDSNIWNSTKDIATYDLSTEGAQELNTWVKAQPDVYYFSWTTQATKESILTGHSVAQIGPMNPIFYPTANLMGRYSRNQKDLPIIDKKWFPNDGVVNCISQDGPKLGSNDVIEQYNGGVKIGQWNAMPRIINTDHMDIVGTFGNVKDWYMDYASFLSNLSR
;
A
#
# COMPACT_ATOMS: atom_id res chain seq x y z
N MET A 1 -71.43 11.75 -14.49
CA MET A 1 -70.83 10.51 -13.97
C MET A 1 -69.31 10.70 -13.90
N LYS A 2 -68.71 10.47 -12.70
CA LYS A 2 -67.33 10.05 -12.34
C LYS A 2 -66.19 10.31 -13.37
N LYS A 3 -64.98 10.81 -13.03
CA LYS A 3 -64.22 10.81 -11.75
C LYS A 3 -62.94 11.68 -11.89
N ASN A 4 -62.61 12.38 -10.79
CA ASN A 4 -61.31 12.68 -10.12
C ASN A 4 -60.09 13.16 -10.92
N LEU A 5 -59.52 14.35 -10.68
CA LEU A 5 -58.86 15.01 -9.51
C LEU A 5 -57.34 14.75 -9.37
N ASN A 6 -56.59 15.84 -9.57
CA ASN A 6 -55.18 16.09 -9.28
C ASN A 6 -54.83 15.96 -7.79
N LYS A 7 -53.55 15.67 -7.46
CA LYS A 7 -52.82 16.39 -6.40
C LYS A 7 -51.29 16.18 -6.45
N ILE A 8 -50.62 17.31 -6.30
CA ILE A 8 -49.18 17.56 -6.14
C ILE A 8 -48.79 17.25 -4.68
N ALA A 9 -47.62 16.64 -4.47
CA ALA A 9 -47.06 16.37 -3.14
C ALA A 9 -46.00 17.43 -2.77
N THR A 10 -46.17 18.03 -1.60
CA THR A 10 -45.20 18.89 -0.92
C THR A 10 -44.86 18.20 0.41
N ILE A 11 -43.58 17.93 0.65
CA ILE A 11 -43.08 17.27 1.88
C ILE A 11 -42.68 18.35 2.88
N ILE A 12 -43.30 18.34 4.06
CA ILE A 12 -42.94 19.15 5.22
C ILE A 12 -42.25 18.25 6.25
N LEU A 13 -41.09 18.73 6.72
CA LEU A 13 -40.24 18.19 7.77
C LEU A 13 -40.93 18.34 9.14
N LEU A 14 -40.97 17.28 9.96
CA LEU A 14 -41.43 17.38 11.35
C LEU A 14 -40.53 16.57 12.29
N VAL A 15 -39.81 17.32 13.11
CA VAL A 15 -38.97 16.89 14.23
C VAL A 15 -39.88 16.45 15.39
N PHE A 16 -39.58 15.31 16.03
CA PHE A 16 -40.15 14.96 17.33
C PHE A 16 -39.06 14.56 18.32
N SER A 17 -38.92 15.40 19.35
CA SER A 17 -38.28 15.13 20.63
C SER A 17 -39.32 14.54 21.58
N MET A 18 -39.00 13.51 22.37
CA MET A 18 -39.73 13.24 23.61
C MET A 18 -38.85 12.52 24.65
N THR A 19 -38.97 13.05 25.86
CA THR A 19 -38.22 12.86 27.10
C THR A 19 -38.61 11.60 27.90
N LEU A 20 -37.65 11.08 28.68
CA LEU A 20 -37.80 10.07 29.73
C LEU A 20 -38.70 10.53 30.89
N THR A 21 -39.56 9.64 31.43
CA THR A 21 -39.84 9.54 32.88
C THR A 21 -40.55 8.24 33.28
N ASN A 22 -40.00 7.62 34.34
CA ASN A 22 -40.60 6.88 35.46
C ASN A 22 -41.23 5.47 35.37
N PHE A 23 -40.63 4.60 36.18
CA PHE A 23 -41.03 3.28 36.70
C PHE A 23 -42.30 3.30 37.57
N SER A 24 -43.10 2.21 37.54
CA SER A 24 -43.65 1.55 38.75
C SER A 24 -44.26 0.18 38.39
N MET A 25 -43.92 -0.83 39.19
CA MET A 25 -44.33 -2.24 39.08
C MET A 25 -45.37 -2.52 40.18
N ILE A 26 -46.51 -3.13 39.84
CA ILE A 26 -47.51 -3.61 40.82
C ILE A 26 -47.60 -5.13 40.72
N VAL A 27 -47.22 -5.79 41.81
CA VAL A 27 -47.43 -7.22 42.06
C VAL A 27 -48.80 -7.42 42.71
N ARG A 28 -49.58 -8.39 42.24
CA ARG A 28 -50.75 -8.93 42.97
C ARG A 28 -50.62 -10.43 43.14
N ALA A 29 -50.70 -10.86 44.39
CA ALA A 29 -50.70 -12.24 44.84
C ALA A 29 -52.11 -12.86 44.76
N ALA A 30 -52.17 -14.15 44.44
CA ALA A 30 -53.30 -15.02 44.75
C ALA A 30 -52.82 -16.47 44.91
N GLU A 31 -53.09 -17.05 46.08
CA GLU A 31 -53.00 -18.46 46.45
C GLU A 31 -54.28 -18.79 47.26
N PRO A 32 -54.63 -20.06 47.59
CA PRO A 32 -54.07 -21.35 47.17
C PRO A 32 -55.13 -22.40 46.75
N LYS A 33 -54.71 -23.54 46.20
CA LYS A 33 -55.33 -24.85 46.48
C LYS A 33 -54.37 -25.99 46.09
N ALA A 34 -54.11 -26.86 47.07
CA ALA A 34 -53.18 -27.98 47.00
C ALA A 34 -53.80 -29.23 46.34
N GLN A 35 -53.00 -29.97 45.56
CA GLN A 35 -53.08 -31.42 45.44
C GLN A 35 -51.86 -32.00 44.69
N GLY A 36 -51.23 -33.01 45.30
CA GLY A 36 -50.65 -34.16 44.59
C GLY A 36 -49.24 -34.04 44.00
N THR A 37 -48.25 -34.52 44.75
CA THR A 37 -46.91 -34.92 44.31
C THR A 37 -46.91 -35.87 43.10
N GLN A 38 -46.21 -35.49 42.02
CA GLN A 38 -45.49 -36.42 41.14
C GLN A 38 -44.20 -35.75 40.63
N LYS A 39 -43.05 -36.37 40.95
CA LYS A 39 -41.74 -36.02 40.40
C LYS A 39 -41.69 -36.45 38.93
N VAL A 40 -41.49 -35.48 38.04
CA VAL A 40 -40.96 -35.71 36.69
C VAL A 40 -39.85 -34.68 36.48
N GLU A 41 -38.62 -35.17 36.39
CA GLU A 41 -37.46 -34.37 35.99
C GLU A 41 -37.67 -33.85 34.58
N SER A 42 -37.80 -32.53 34.43
CA SER A 42 -37.73 -31.87 33.13
C SER A 42 -36.37 -31.19 33.00
N SER A 43 -35.56 -31.75 32.10
CA SER A 43 -34.30 -31.19 31.62
C SER A 43 -34.53 -29.78 31.07
N THR A 44 -34.16 -28.76 31.83
CA THR A 44 -34.01 -27.41 31.31
C THR A 44 -32.57 -27.26 30.83
N THR A 45 -32.35 -27.53 29.54
CA THR A 45 -31.16 -27.09 28.83
C THR A 45 -31.15 -25.58 28.83
N LYS A 46 -30.46 -24.98 29.81
CA LYS A 46 -29.91 -23.63 29.68
C LYS A 46 -28.95 -23.68 28.51
N LYS A 47 -29.38 -23.20 27.34
CA LYS A 47 -28.44 -22.76 26.30
C LYS A 47 -27.72 -21.55 26.89
N GLU A 48 -26.54 -21.80 27.44
CA GLU A 48 -25.51 -20.79 27.56
C GLU A 48 -25.28 -20.24 26.15
N VAL A 49 -25.75 -19.03 25.90
CA VAL A 49 -25.22 -18.21 24.81
C VAL A 49 -23.81 -17.87 25.27
N LYS A 50 -22.83 -18.68 24.86
CA LYS A 50 -21.44 -18.26 24.86
C LYS A 50 -21.36 -17.13 23.84
N ASP A 51 -21.20 -15.91 24.33
CA ASP A 51 -20.59 -14.83 23.55
C ASP A 51 -19.19 -15.32 23.15
N ALA A 52 -19.11 -15.99 22.00
CA ALA A 52 -17.85 -16.18 21.34
C ALA A 52 -17.48 -14.81 20.78
N GLU A 53 -16.57 -14.11 21.44
CA GLU A 53 -15.79 -13.07 20.76
C GLU A 53 -15.08 -13.77 19.59
N GLU A 54 -15.72 -13.77 18.42
CA GLU A 54 -15.07 -14.15 17.17
C GLU A 54 -13.95 -13.15 16.94
N THR A 55 -12.74 -13.55 17.33
CA THR A 55 -11.53 -12.78 17.13
C THR A 55 -11.26 -12.81 15.63
N ILE A 56 -11.49 -11.68 14.95
CA ILE A 56 -11.14 -11.52 13.53
C ILE A 56 -9.64 -11.81 13.42
N LYS A 57 -9.29 -12.96 12.80
CA LYS A 57 -7.91 -13.41 12.61
C LYS A 57 -7.49 -13.09 11.18
N ILE A 58 -6.31 -12.48 11.00
CA ILE A 58 -5.70 -12.34 9.67
C ILE A 58 -5.20 -13.74 9.26
N PRO A 59 -5.65 -14.23 8.09
CA PRO A 59 -5.26 -15.55 7.60
C PRO A 59 -3.76 -15.60 7.28
N THR A 60 -3.17 -16.79 7.42
CA THR A 60 -1.77 -17.05 7.01
C THR A 60 -1.75 -18.09 5.88
N LEU A 61 -0.58 -18.55 5.44
CA LEU A 61 -0.48 -19.69 4.52
C LEU A 61 -1.13 -20.97 5.04
N GLU A 62 -1.34 -21.12 6.36
CA GLU A 62 -2.11 -22.22 6.93
C GLU A 62 -3.59 -22.17 6.50
N ASP A 63 -4.10 -20.96 6.22
CA ASP A 63 -5.49 -20.69 5.84
C ASP A 63 -5.65 -20.52 4.32
N ILE A 64 -4.67 -20.96 3.51
CA ILE A 64 -4.63 -20.69 2.06
C ILE A 64 -5.89 -21.14 1.32
N ASP A 65 -6.50 -22.26 1.70
CA ASP A 65 -7.73 -22.73 1.03
C ASP A 65 -8.90 -21.76 1.27
N ASN A 66 -9.03 -21.17 2.47
CA ASN A 66 -10.03 -20.15 2.76
C ASN A 66 -9.73 -18.83 2.02
N LEU A 67 -8.43 -18.51 1.83
CA LEU A 67 -8.04 -17.34 1.06
C LEU A 67 -8.43 -17.46 -0.41
N ILE A 68 -8.20 -18.62 -1.01
CA ILE A 68 -8.60 -18.87 -2.39
C ILE A 68 -10.14 -18.87 -2.52
N ASP A 69 -10.86 -19.49 -1.59
CA ASP A 69 -12.34 -19.55 -1.64
C ASP A 69 -13.00 -18.17 -1.53
N SER A 70 -12.39 -17.26 -0.76
CA SER A 70 -12.90 -15.89 -0.60
C SER A 70 -12.40 -14.90 -1.66
N ALA A 71 -11.36 -15.25 -2.42
CA ALA A 71 -10.74 -14.35 -3.39
C ALA A 71 -11.63 -14.08 -4.60
N GLU A 72 -11.44 -12.91 -5.20
CA GLU A 72 -11.94 -12.67 -6.54
C GLU A 72 -11.15 -13.46 -7.59
N GLU A 73 -11.86 -14.06 -8.54
CA GLU A 73 -11.26 -14.70 -9.70
C GLU A 73 -10.49 -13.68 -10.56
N VAL A 74 -9.29 -14.09 -11.01
CA VAL A 74 -8.48 -13.30 -11.95
C VAL A 74 -9.24 -13.14 -13.27
N LYS A 75 -9.49 -11.88 -13.63
CA LYS A 75 -10.28 -11.51 -14.81
C LYS A 75 -9.41 -11.46 -16.07
N SER A 76 -10.00 -11.70 -17.24
CA SER A 76 -9.32 -11.51 -18.54
C SER A 76 -9.07 -10.02 -18.83
N GLU A 77 -8.14 -9.68 -19.74
CA GLU A 77 -7.97 -8.27 -20.18
C GLU A 77 -9.27 -7.71 -20.76
N GLU A 78 -10.06 -8.53 -21.48
CA GLU A 78 -11.36 -8.12 -22.02
C GLU A 78 -12.34 -7.75 -20.91
N ASP A 79 -12.40 -8.53 -19.84
CA ASP A 79 -13.32 -8.28 -18.73
C ASP A 79 -12.87 -7.11 -17.85
N ILE A 80 -11.57 -6.92 -17.65
CA ILE A 80 -11.03 -5.68 -17.05
C ILE A 80 -11.46 -4.47 -17.89
N ASN A 81 -11.34 -4.54 -19.22
CA ASN A 81 -11.74 -3.43 -20.10
C ASN A 81 -13.25 -3.14 -20.08
N LYS A 82 -14.10 -4.06 -19.63
CA LYS A 82 -15.54 -3.84 -19.42
C LYS A 82 -15.86 -3.14 -18.10
N MET A 83 -14.91 -3.14 -17.14
CA MET A 83 -15.08 -2.43 -15.87
C MET A 83 -15.05 -0.91 -16.10
N PRO A 84 -15.77 -0.11 -15.29
CA PRO A 84 -15.74 1.34 -15.39
C PRO A 84 -14.31 1.87 -15.31
N PRO A 85 -13.85 2.69 -16.28
CA PRO A 85 -12.50 3.24 -16.24
C PRO A 85 -12.36 4.22 -15.08
N LEU A 86 -11.26 4.11 -14.33
CA LEU A 86 -10.89 5.11 -13.34
C LEU A 86 -10.58 6.43 -14.05
N LYS A 87 -11.19 7.52 -13.58
CA LYS A 87 -11.04 8.85 -14.21
C LYS A 87 -9.93 9.62 -13.53
N PHE A 88 -9.02 10.20 -14.31
CA PHE A 88 -8.08 11.18 -13.79
C PHE A 88 -8.86 12.45 -13.36
N PRO A 89 -8.66 12.96 -12.14
CA PRO A 89 -9.63 13.88 -11.55
C PRO A 89 -9.43 15.36 -11.92
N VAL A 90 -8.30 15.71 -12.54
CA VAL A 90 -7.91 17.11 -12.76
C VAL A 90 -7.24 17.28 -14.12
N GLU A 91 -7.37 18.45 -14.71
CA GLU A 91 -6.52 18.87 -15.82
C GLU A 91 -5.23 19.49 -15.28
N PHE A 92 -4.17 19.54 -16.10
CA PHE A 92 -2.96 20.26 -15.73
C PHE A 92 -3.26 21.78 -15.55
N PRO A 93 -2.64 22.46 -14.58
CA PRO A 93 -2.86 23.90 -14.36
C PRO A 93 -2.75 24.71 -15.65
N GLU A 94 -3.71 25.63 -15.85
CA GLU A 94 -3.72 26.58 -16.97
C GLU A 94 -3.83 26.00 -18.40
N VAL A 95 -3.98 24.66 -18.58
CA VAL A 95 -4.02 24.04 -19.92
C VAL A 95 -5.18 24.54 -20.80
N ASN A 96 -6.30 24.90 -20.18
CA ASN A 96 -7.49 25.43 -20.85
C ASN A 96 -7.49 26.97 -20.99
N THR A 97 -6.48 27.66 -20.47
CA THR A 97 -6.40 29.13 -20.49
C THR A 97 -5.21 29.66 -21.30
N ARG A 98 -4.17 28.84 -21.51
CA ARG A 98 -2.97 29.19 -22.29
C ARG A 98 -2.27 27.94 -22.83
N SER A 99 -1.43 28.13 -23.84
CA SER A 99 -0.49 27.07 -24.24
C SER A 99 0.54 26.83 -23.15
N ILE A 100 0.76 25.56 -22.81
CA ILE A 100 1.86 25.15 -21.92
C ILE A 100 3.16 25.26 -22.71
N ILE A 101 4.03 26.17 -22.28
CA ILE A 101 5.37 26.38 -22.82
C ILE A 101 6.37 26.00 -21.74
N GLY A 102 7.26 25.05 -22.03
CA GLY A 102 8.27 24.58 -21.06
C GLY A 102 7.96 23.25 -20.38
N GLY A 103 7.11 22.39 -20.95
CA GLY A 103 7.03 20.98 -20.54
C GLY A 103 8.33 20.20 -20.79
N ASN A 104 8.30 18.91 -20.51
CA ASN A 104 9.46 18.02 -20.59
C ASN A 104 9.15 16.74 -21.38
N ASN A 105 10.17 15.93 -21.63
CA ASN A 105 10.10 14.64 -22.31
C ASN A 105 10.77 13.53 -21.49
N TYR A 106 10.80 13.67 -20.17
CA TYR A 106 11.45 12.70 -19.29
C TYR A 106 10.64 11.40 -19.23
N PRO A 107 11.30 10.23 -19.27
CA PRO A 107 10.58 8.97 -19.17
C PRO A 107 10.07 8.72 -17.75
N ILE A 108 9.07 7.83 -17.66
CA ILE A 108 8.53 7.33 -16.40
C ILE A 108 9.28 6.04 -16.00
N VAL A 109 9.60 5.90 -14.73
CA VAL A 109 10.06 4.65 -14.12
C VAL A 109 9.08 4.22 -13.03
N LEU A 110 8.41 3.10 -13.26
CA LEU A 110 7.44 2.49 -12.36
C LEU A 110 8.15 1.62 -11.30
N VAL A 111 7.83 1.81 -10.03
CA VAL A 111 8.48 1.13 -8.89
C VAL A 111 7.43 0.48 -7.99
N HIS A 112 7.44 -0.86 -7.96
CA HIS A 112 6.48 -1.64 -7.17
C HIS A 112 6.74 -1.52 -5.65
N GLY A 113 5.74 -1.88 -4.85
CA GLY A 113 5.84 -1.90 -3.40
C GLY A 113 6.21 -3.24 -2.80
N PHE A 114 5.73 -3.43 -1.58
CA PHE A 114 5.92 -4.64 -0.79
C PHE A 114 5.30 -5.84 -1.50
N MET A 115 6.02 -6.97 -1.53
CA MET A 115 5.65 -8.20 -2.24
C MET A 115 5.38 -8.04 -3.75
N GLY A 116 5.82 -6.93 -4.34
CA GLY A 116 5.79 -6.74 -5.80
C GLY A 116 6.89 -7.53 -6.51
N PHE A 117 6.73 -7.69 -7.82
CA PHE A 117 7.53 -8.58 -8.66
C PHE A 117 7.83 -7.95 -10.02
N GLY A 118 8.83 -8.51 -10.71
CA GLY A 118 9.27 -8.09 -12.03
C GLY A 118 8.37 -8.56 -13.17
N ARG A 119 8.63 -8.00 -14.37
CA ARG A 119 7.86 -8.32 -15.59
C ARG A 119 8.06 -9.76 -16.08
N ASP A 120 9.19 -10.35 -15.73
CA ASP A 120 9.62 -11.72 -16.04
C ASP A 120 9.20 -12.75 -14.98
N GLU A 121 8.57 -12.30 -13.89
CA GLU A 121 8.00 -13.13 -12.84
C GLU A 121 6.50 -13.37 -13.06
N LEU A 122 5.92 -14.26 -12.25
CA LEU A 122 4.49 -14.61 -12.24
C LEU A 122 3.86 -14.94 -13.60
N LEU A 123 4.64 -15.56 -14.50
CA LEU A 123 4.15 -16.07 -15.78
C LEU A 123 3.45 -15.00 -16.64
N GLY A 124 3.90 -13.76 -16.55
CA GLY A 124 3.43 -12.66 -17.38
C GLY A 124 2.30 -11.83 -16.79
N TYR A 125 1.75 -12.19 -15.63
CA TYR A 125 0.92 -11.26 -14.84
C TYR A 125 1.80 -10.07 -14.40
N LYS A 126 1.32 -8.83 -14.59
CA LYS A 126 2.09 -7.62 -14.29
C LYS A 126 1.67 -7.03 -12.96
N TYR A 127 2.64 -6.60 -12.16
CA TYR A 127 2.33 -5.77 -10.98
C TYR A 127 1.59 -4.49 -11.39
N TRP A 128 2.11 -3.83 -12.43
CA TRP A 128 1.51 -2.63 -13.01
C TRP A 128 0.49 -3.01 -14.09
N GLY A 129 -0.73 -3.32 -13.64
CA GLY A 129 -1.93 -3.48 -14.45
C GLY A 129 -2.49 -4.90 -14.54
N GLY A 130 -1.95 -5.85 -13.79
CA GLY A 130 -2.42 -7.22 -13.77
C GLY A 130 -2.32 -7.90 -15.13
N VAL A 131 -3.47 -8.16 -15.74
CA VAL A 131 -3.57 -8.71 -17.11
C VAL A 131 -3.43 -7.65 -18.21
N VAL A 132 -3.53 -6.37 -17.88
CA VAL A 132 -3.26 -5.24 -18.77
C VAL A 132 -1.84 -4.76 -18.52
N ASP A 133 -0.97 -4.78 -19.54
CA ASP A 133 0.40 -4.30 -19.38
C ASP A 133 0.47 -2.76 -19.46
N LEU A 134 0.44 -2.08 -18.31
CA LEU A 134 0.43 -0.60 -18.27
C LEU A 134 1.68 0.02 -18.90
N GLN A 135 2.84 -0.58 -18.73
CA GLN A 135 4.07 -0.09 -19.36
C GLN A 135 3.91 -0.07 -20.88
N GLU A 136 3.39 -1.14 -21.47
CA GLU A 136 3.18 -1.21 -22.92
C GLU A 136 2.11 -0.23 -23.39
N LYS A 137 1.00 -0.06 -22.64
CA LYS A 137 -0.02 0.93 -23.01
C LYS A 137 0.52 2.37 -22.98
N LEU A 138 1.32 2.71 -21.97
CA LEU A 138 1.96 4.03 -21.85
C LEU A 138 2.95 4.30 -22.98
N ASN A 139 3.84 3.34 -23.28
CA ASN A 139 4.77 3.49 -24.40
C ASN A 139 4.04 3.61 -25.74
N ALA A 140 2.99 2.80 -25.96
CA ALA A 140 2.20 2.84 -27.18
C ALA A 140 1.46 4.18 -27.39
N SER A 141 1.14 4.91 -26.31
CA SER A 141 0.54 6.24 -26.37
C SER A 141 1.57 7.38 -26.36
N GLY A 142 2.86 7.08 -26.45
CA GLY A 142 3.94 8.07 -26.58
C GLY A 142 4.55 8.53 -25.25
N HIS A 143 4.24 7.86 -24.14
CA HIS A 143 4.83 8.11 -22.83
C HIS A 143 5.92 7.07 -22.54
N GLU A 144 7.17 7.40 -22.84
CA GLU A 144 8.31 6.50 -22.62
C GLU A 144 8.34 6.02 -21.16
N THR A 145 8.18 4.72 -20.96
CA THR A 145 7.98 4.14 -19.62
C THR A 145 8.77 2.86 -19.45
N TYR A 146 9.41 2.75 -18.29
CA TYR A 146 10.14 1.57 -17.83
C TYR A 146 9.57 1.06 -16.51
N THR A 147 9.82 -0.22 -16.21
CA THR A 147 9.49 -0.83 -14.92
C THR A 147 10.79 -1.27 -14.26
N ALA A 148 11.04 -0.78 -13.04
CA ALA A 148 12.14 -1.26 -12.22
C ALA A 148 11.68 -2.40 -11.30
N THR A 149 12.61 -3.27 -10.90
CA THR A 149 12.33 -4.37 -9.97
C THR A 149 13.39 -4.45 -8.88
N VAL A 150 12.90 -4.41 -7.64
CA VAL A 150 13.71 -4.38 -6.42
C VAL A 150 13.23 -5.47 -5.46
N GLY A 151 13.89 -5.61 -4.32
CA GLY A 151 13.58 -6.56 -3.27
C GLY A 151 12.14 -6.37 -2.77
N PRO A 152 11.26 -7.39 -2.86
CA PRO A 152 9.88 -7.27 -2.41
C PRO A 152 9.72 -7.06 -0.91
N VAL A 153 10.72 -7.47 -0.12
CA VAL A 153 10.69 -7.49 1.34
C VAL A 153 11.97 -6.93 1.98
N SER A 154 12.93 -6.44 1.18
CA SER A 154 14.12 -5.72 1.66
C SER A 154 13.76 -4.33 2.20
N SER A 155 14.66 -3.69 2.96
CA SER A 155 14.47 -2.31 3.43
C SER A 155 14.38 -1.30 2.29
N ASN A 156 13.90 -0.08 2.58
CA ASN A 156 13.90 1.01 1.60
C ASN A 156 15.32 1.44 1.20
N TRP A 157 16.29 1.34 2.11
CA TRP A 157 17.70 1.57 1.79
C TRP A 157 18.19 0.58 0.73
N ASP A 158 18.01 -0.71 1.00
CA ASP A 158 18.42 -1.78 0.08
C ASP A 158 17.72 -1.64 -1.28
N ARG A 159 16.40 -1.41 -1.26
CA ARG A 159 15.60 -1.21 -2.46
C ARG A 159 16.03 0.04 -3.24
N ALA A 160 16.46 1.12 -2.58
CA ALA A 160 16.97 2.31 -3.27
C ALA A 160 18.31 2.06 -3.96
N CYS A 161 19.22 1.30 -3.31
CA CYS A 161 20.48 0.87 -3.91
C CYS A 161 20.26 -0.05 -5.11
N GLU A 162 19.32 -0.99 -4.99
CA GLU A 162 18.88 -1.85 -6.08
C GLU A 162 18.28 -1.06 -7.22
N LEU A 163 17.39 -0.10 -6.92
CA LEU A 163 16.75 0.76 -7.92
C LEU A 163 17.78 1.58 -8.69
N TYR A 164 18.77 2.16 -8.00
CA TYR A 164 19.86 2.90 -8.63
C TYR A 164 20.60 2.02 -9.66
N ALA A 165 21.04 0.83 -9.26
CA ALA A 165 21.74 -0.09 -10.16
C ALA A 165 20.82 -0.63 -11.27
N TYR A 166 19.51 -0.80 -11.01
CA TYR A 166 18.54 -1.22 -12.02
C TYR A 166 18.40 -0.16 -13.13
N ILE A 167 18.39 1.12 -12.76
CA ILE A 167 18.27 2.26 -13.69
C ILE A 167 19.58 2.46 -14.46
N VAL A 168 20.69 2.67 -13.75
CA VAL A 168 22.00 3.02 -14.33
C VAL A 168 22.66 1.82 -15.02
N GLY A 169 22.44 0.62 -14.47
CA GLY A 169 23.18 -0.59 -14.79
C GLY A 169 24.41 -0.76 -13.91
N GLY A 170 24.83 -2.01 -13.70
CA GLY A 170 25.94 -2.36 -12.83
C GLY A 170 25.51 -3.24 -11.66
N THR A 171 26.45 -3.48 -10.74
CA THR A 171 26.24 -4.28 -9.53
C THR A 171 25.71 -3.40 -8.42
N VAL A 172 24.69 -3.88 -7.72
CA VAL A 172 24.17 -3.22 -6.52
C VAL A 172 25.28 -3.11 -5.48
N ASP A 173 25.49 -1.92 -4.95
CA ASP A 173 26.36 -1.64 -3.80
C ASP A 173 25.49 -1.01 -2.72
N TYR A 174 25.26 -1.74 -1.63
CA TYR A 174 24.46 -1.32 -0.48
C TYR A 174 25.22 -0.38 0.46
N GLY A 175 26.50 -0.12 0.20
CA GLY A 175 27.37 0.67 1.08
C GLY A 175 28.11 -0.20 2.09
N GLU A 176 29.41 0.03 2.27
CA GLU A 176 30.23 -0.72 3.21
C GLU A 176 29.81 -0.49 4.67
N ALA A 177 29.48 0.76 5.04
CA ALA A 177 29.12 1.08 6.42
C ALA A 177 27.77 0.45 6.80
N HIS A 178 26.77 0.57 5.92
CA HIS A 178 25.45 -0.02 6.04
C HIS A 178 25.53 -1.55 6.12
N ALA A 179 26.17 -2.19 5.15
CA ALA A 179 26.30 -3.64 5.10
C ALA A 179 27.02 -4.20 6.34
N LYS A 180 28.05 -3.50 6.84
CA LYS A 180 28.73 -3.87 8.09
C LYS A 180 27.86 -3.70 9.32
N LYS A 181 27.08 -2.60 9.40
CA LYS A 181 26.16 -2.30 10.50
C LYS A 181 25.07 -3.37 10.61
N PHE A 182 24.48 -3.75 9.48
CA PHE A 182 23.36 -4.69 9.43
C PHE A 182 23.75 -6.14 9.15
N LYS A 183 25.04 -6.40 8.93
CA LYS A 183 25.65 -7.74 8.80
C LYS A 183 25.12 -8.53 7.60
N HIS A 184 24.98 -7.86 6.46
CA HIS A 184 24.69 -8.49 5.17
C HIS A 184 25.82 -8.18 4.15
N ASN A 185 25.75 -8.77 2.97
CA ASN A 185 26.74 -8.52 1.92
C ASN A 185 26.65 -7.08 1.41
N ARG A 186 27.80 -6.42 1.20
CA ARG A 186 27.88 -5.08 0.57
C ARG A 186 27.37 -5.08 -0.87
N TYR A 187 27.71 -6.10 -1.65
CA TYR A 187 27.34 -6.19 -3.05
C TYR A 187 26.17 -7.15 -3.27
N GLY A 188 25.21 -6.72 -4.08
CA GLY A 188 24.05 -7.50 -4.49
C GLY A 188 24.20 -8.05 -5.91
N ARG A 189 23.07 -8.12 -6.62
CA ARG A 189 23.00 -8.60 -8.00
C ARG A 189 23.48 -7.55 -9.01
N THR A 190 23.69 -7.96 -10.26
CA THR A 190 24.10 -7.09 -11.36
C THR A 190 22.97 -6.94 -12.37
N TYR A 191 22.69 -5.70 -12.77
CA TYR A 191 21.63 -5.36 -13.71
C TYR A 191 22.19 -4.74 -15.00
N PRO A 192 21.48 -4.91 -16.14
CA PRO A 192 21.90 -4.32 -17.39
C PRO A 192 21.77 -2.79 -17.40
N GLY A 193 20.81 -2.20 -16.68
CA GLY A 193 20.48 -0.76 -16.73
C GLY A 193 19.37 -0.47 -17.74
N ILE A 194 18.22 0.00 -17.25
CA ILE A 194 17.05 0.35 -18.10
C ILE A 194 17.13 1.75 -18.72
N TYR A 195 17.88 2.68 -18.11
CA TYR A 195 18.02 4.05 -18.61
C TYR A 195 19.41 4.60 -18.27
N LYS A 196 20.43 4.06 -18.95
CA LYS A 196 21.86 4.27 -18.61
C LYS A 196 22.36 5.70 -18.85
N ASN A 197 21.63 6.48 -19.65
CA ASN A 197 21.95 7.86 -19.97
C ASN A 197 21.33 8.86 -18.97
N ILE A 198 20.75 8.39 -17.85
CA ILE A 198 20.25 9.25 -16.77
C ILE A 198 21.32 10.26 -16.33
N SER A 199 20.90 11.51 -16.13
CA SER A 199 21.79 12.62 -15.76
C SER A 199 20.98 13.82 -15.25
N ASN A 200 21.65 14.94 -14.94
CA ASN A 200 20.98 16.19 -14.56
C ASN A 200 20.16 16.78 -15.73
N GLU A 201 20.51 16.44 -16.96
CA GLU A 201 19.82 16.82 -18.19
C GLU A 201 18.76 15.79 -18.59
N ASN A 202 19.07 14.49 -18.47
CA ASN A 202 18.15 13.39 -18.79
C ASN A 202 17.51 12.88 -17.50
N LYS A 203 16.60 13.68 -16.94
CA LYS A 203 15.88 13.33 -15.71
C LYS A 203 14.82 12.25 -15.97
N ILE A 204 14.25 11.73 -14.90
CA ILE A 204 13.12 10.79 -14.94
C ILE A 204 11.98 11.23 -14.00
N HIS A 205 10.79 10.70 -14.27
CA HIS A 205 9.66 10.70 -13.35
C HIS A 205 9.57 9.36 -12.61
N LEU A 206 9.58 9.37 -11.28
CA LEU A 206 9.41 8.16 -10.48
C LEU A 206 7.96 8.03 -10.01
N ILE A 207 7.31 6.91 -10.34
CA ILE A 207 5.98 6.56 -9.82
C ILE A 207 6.11 5.30 -8.96
N GLY A 208 5.87 5.45 -7.66
CA GLY A 208 6.00 4.41 -6.65
C GLY A 208 4.65 4.04 -6.06
N HIS A 209 4.27 2.78 -6.16
CA HIS A 209 3.07 2.26 -5.50
C HIS A 209 3.44 1.60 -4.16
N SER A 210 2.59 1.76 -3.14
CA SER A 210 2.77 1.13 -1.82
C SER A 210 4.15 1.48 -1.24
N MET A 211 4.93 0.50 -0.76
CA MET A 211 6.31 0.73 -0.27
C MET A 211 7.24 1.36 -1.34
N GLY A 212 6.92 1.24 -2.62
CA GLY A 212 7.66 1.86 -3.71
C GLY A 212 7.76 3.37 -3.56
N GLY A 213 6.75 4.02 -2.98
CA GLY A 213 6.78 5.45 -2.69
C GLY A 213 7.84 5.85 -1.65
N GLN A 214 8.01 5.07 -0.57
CA GLN A 214 9.10 5.28 0.39
C GLN A 214 10.47 5.05 -0.27
N THR A 215 10.58 4.03 -1.14
CA THR A 215 11.82 3.70 -1.85
C THR A 215 12.26 4.82 -2.79
N ILE A 216 11.36 5.38 -3.60
CA ILE A 216 11.73 6.45 -4.56
C ILE A 216 12.06 7.77 -3.86
N ARG A 217 11.44 8.05 -2.70
CA ARG A 217 11.87 9.16 -1.84
C ARG A 217 13.29 8.94 -1.33
N THR A 218 13.60 7.73 -0.85
CA THR A 218 14.93 7.33 -0.36
C THR A 218 15.99 7.43 -1.45
N LEU A 219 15.70 6.94 -2.66
CA LEU A 219 16.61 7.11 -3.80
C LEU A 219 16.86 8.59 -4.11
N THR A 220 15.82 9.40 -4.14
CA THR A 220 15.93 10.85 -4.44
C THR A 220 16.79 11.55 -3.38
N GLN A 221 16.63 11.20 -2.10
CA GLN A 221 17.46 11.70 -1.01
C GLN A 221 18.95 11.35 -1.21
N LEU A 222 19.25 10.09 -1.47
CA LEU A 222 20.64 9.62 -1.66
C LEU A 222 21.28 10.24 -2.91
N LEU A 223 20.54 10.36 -4.02
CA LEU A 223 21.04 11.04 -5.21
C LEU A 223 21.40 12.51 -4.92
N SER A 224 20.51 13.24 -4.24
CA SER A 224 20.73 14.66 -3.96
C SER A 224 21.85 14.90 -2.94
N GLU A 225 21.89 14.13 -1.85
CA GLU A 225 22.72 14.46 -0.69
C GLU A 225 23.72 13.37 -0.27
N GLY A 226 23.61 12.17 -0.85
CA GLY A 226 24.49 11.07 -0.51
C GLY A 226 24.24 10.48 0.87
N SER A 227 25.26 9.82 1.42
CA SER A 227 25.28 9.34 2.81
C SER A 227 26.64 9.66 3.43
N GLU A 228 26.60 10.49 4.48
CA GLU A 228 27.80 10.86 5.23
C GLU A 228 28.48 9.65 5.88
N GLU A 229 27.72 8.67 6.36
CA GLU A 229 28.28 7.44 6.92
C GLU A 229 29.09 6.66 5.88
N GLU A 230 28.59 6.57 4.65
CA GLU A 230 29.29 5.89 3.55
C GLU A 230 30.49 6.70 3.04
N ILE A 231 30.39 8.03 2.99
CA ILE A 231 31.50 8.92 2.63
C ILE A 231 32.63 8.81 3.65
N ASN A 232 32.30 8.78 4.94
CA ASN A 232 33.27 8.88 6.03
C ASN A 232 33.83 7.53 6.51
N CYS A 233 33.32 6.38 6.02
CA CYS A 233 33.78 5.06 6.48
C CYS A 233 35.13 4.63 5.89
N GLY A 234 35.67 5.37 4.91
CA GLY A 234 36.97 5.09 4.28
C GLY A 234 36.97 3.88 3.35
N GLN A 235 35.81 3.54 2.79
CA GLN A 235 35.67 2.42 1.84
C GLN A 235 36.36 2.72 0.50
N GLU A 236 36.89 1.66 -0.12
CA GLU A 236 37.39 1.72 -1.49
C GLU A 236 36.22 1.69 -2.48
N ASN A 237 36.34 2.44 -3.59
CA ASN A 237 35.38 2.50 -4.69
C ASN A 237 33.92 2.68 -4.21
N ILE A 238 33.66 3.75 -3.45
CA ILE A 238 32.30 4.12 -3.02
C ILE A 238 31.34 4.16 -4.22
N SER A 239 30.12 3.63 -4.03
CA SER A 239 29.06 3.78 -5.03
C SER A 239 28.78 5.27 -5.27
N PRO A 240 28.69 5.73 -6.53
CA PRO A 240 28.35 7.12 -6.82
C PRO A 240 27.00 7.55 -6.23
N LEU A 241 26.10 6.61 -5.93
CA LEU A 241 24.85 6.90 -5.23
C LEU A 241 25.07 7.65 -3.91
N PHE A 242 26.13 7.34 -3.16
CA PHE A 242 26.36 7.89 -1.82
C PHE A 242 27.13 9.22 -1.80
N GLU A 243 27.57 9.71 -2.96
CA GLU A 243 28.36 10.95 -3.05
C GLU A 243 27.52 12.23 -3.12
N GLY A 244 26.20 12.11 -3.33
CA GLY A 244 25.30 13.25 -3.53
C GLY A 244 25.50 14.01 -4.85
N GLY A 245 24.88 15.19 -4.95
CA GLY A 245 25.03 16.14 -6.06
C GLY A 245 24.33 15.74 -7.37
N LYS A 246 23.45 14.74 -7.35
CA LYS A 246 22.77 14.20 -8.54
C LYS A 246 21.29 14.61 -8.53
N HIS A 247 20.95 15.53 -9.42
CA HIS A 247 19.60 16.04 -9.58
C HIS A 247 18.90 15.32 -10.73
N TRP A 248 18.76 14.00 -10.64
CA TRP A 248 18.29 13.17 -11.76
C TRP A 248 16.77 12.95 -11.79
N ILE A 249 16.08 13.33 -10.73
CA ILE A 249 14.64 13.12 -10.58
C ILE A 249 13.92 14.44 -10.85
N HIS A 250 12.91 14.44 -11.71
CA HIS A 250 12.08 15.62 -11.96
C HIS A 250 10.81 15.61 -11.10
N SER A 251 10.21 14.44 -10.93
CA SER A 251 9.11 14.27 -9.99
C SER A 251 9.11 12.91 -9.30
N VAL A 252 8.52 12.91 -8.10
CA VAL A 252 8.19 11.74 -7.29
C VAL A 252 6.68 11.68 -7.15
N SER A 253 6.11 10.52 -7.43
CA SER A 253 4.66 10.29 -7.35
C SER A 253 4.39 9.04 -6.56
N THR A 254 3.75 9.18 -5.40
CA THR A 254 3.47 8.07 -4.49
C THR A 254 1.99 7.72 -4.54
N ILE A 255 1.66 6.46 -4.77
CA ILE A 255 0.28 5.96 -4.84
C ILE A 255 0.10 4.92 -3.73
N SER A 256 -0.92 5.09 -2.88
CA SER A 256 -1.21 4.15 -1.79
C SER A 256 -0.02 3.90 -0.84
N THR A 257 0.86 4.88 -0.72
CA THR A 257 2.15 4.72 -0.04
C THR A 257 2.03 4.92 1.46
N PRO A 258 2.62 4.06 2.30
CA PRO A 258 2.66 4.26 3.75
C PRO A 258 3.76 5.27 4.11
N ASN A 259 3.60 6.55 3.76
CA ASN A 259 4.61 7.57 4.04
C ASN A 259 4.85 7.76 5.56
N ASP A 260 3.83 7.50 6.38
CA ASP A 260 3.92 7.42 7.85
C ASP A 260 3.77 5.98 8.38
N GLY A 261 4.03 4.99 7.53
CA GLY A 261 3.87 3.58 7.87
C GLY A 261 2.42 3.11 7.80
N THR A 262 2.21 1.83 8.08
CA THR A 262 0.89 1.21 8.17
C THR A 262 0.75 0.50 9.51
N THR A 263 -0.41 0.69 10.15
CA THR A 263 -0.71 -0.01 11.40
C THR A 263 -0.89 -1.52 11.18
N LEU A 264 -1.02 -1.98 9.93
CA LEU A 264 -0.99 -3.40 9.60
C LEU A 264 0.34 -4.05 10.01
N SER A 265 1.48 -3.37 9.79
CA SER A 265 2.78 -3.87 10.24
C SER A 265 2.92 -3.80 11.76
N ASP A 266 2.37 -2.75 12.38
CA ASP A 266 2.41 -2.57 13.84
C ASP A 266 1.60 -3.63 14.61
N LEU A 267 0.48 -4.08 14.05
CA LEU A 267 -0.45 -5.00 14.71
C LEU A 267 -0.14 -6.48 14.46
N MET A 268 0.66 -6.79 13.43
CA MET A 268 0.98 -8.16 13.05
C MET A 268 2.42 -8.55 13.42
N PRO A 269 2.66 -9.79 13.88
CA PRO A 269 4.00 -10.37 13.81
C PRO A 269 4.52 -10.34 12.37
N ALA A 270 5.77 -9.94 12.16
CA ALA A 270 6.36 -9.80 10.83
C ALA A 270 6.22 -11.07 9.98
N LYS A 271 6.49 -12.25 10.56
CA LYS A 271 6.31 -13.56 9.90
C LYS A 271 4.88 -13.76 9.37
N ASP A 272 3.88 -13.40 10.16
CA ASP A 272 2.48 -13.57 9.82
C ASP A 272 2.07 -12.60 8.71
N LEU A 273 2.60 -11.38 8.71
CA LEU A 273 2.40 -10.42 7.63
C LEU A 273 2.99 -10.95 6.30
N ILE A 274 4.21 -11.50 6.32
CA ILE A 274 4.81 -12.11 5.12
C ILE A 274 3.95 -13.30 4.64
N SER A 275 3.55 -14.18 5.58
CA SER A 275 2.74 -15.37 5.29
C SER A 275 1.37 -15.02 4.70
N TYR A 276 0.66 -14.06 5.30
CA TYR A 276 -0.58 -13.50 4.76
C TYR A 276 -0.39 -13.00 3.32
N THR A 277 0.69 -12.26 3.07
CA THR A 277 0.93 -11.67 1.75
C THR A 277 1.29 -12.71 0.69
N PHE A 278 1.95 -13.82 1.06
CA PHE A 278 2.05 -14.98 0.17
C PHE A 278 0.69 -15.60 -0.14
N GLY A 279 -0.21 -15.61 0.85
CA GLY A 279 -1.60 -16.00 0.65
C GLY A 279 -2.31 -15.14 -0.39
N VAL A 280 -2.18 -13.82 -0.30
CA VAL A 280 -2.66 -12.85 -1.31
C VAL A 280 -2.05 -13.14 -2.68
N LEU A 281 -0.73 -13.36 -2.76
CA LEU A 281 -0.08 -13.72 -4.02
C LEU A 281 -0.65 -15.03 -4.62
N GLY A 282 -0.99 -15.98 -3.75
CA GLY A 282 -1.62 -17.25 -4.12
C GLY A 282 -2.98 -17.10 -4.79
N THR A 283 -3.74 -16.04 -4.48
CA THR A 283 -5.04 -15.77 -5.12
C THR A 283 -4.87 -15.35 -6.59
N ILE A 284 -3.75 -14.71 -6.92
CA ILE A 284 -3.41 -14.29 -8.29
C ILE A 284 -2.79 -15.44 -9.08
N THR A 285 -1.82 -16.15 -8.50
CA THR A 285 -1.13 -17.23 -9.23
C THR A 285 -1.97 -18.50 -9.32
N GLY A 286 -2.92 -18.68 -8.40
CA GLY A 286 -3.52 -19.96 -8.03
C GLY A 286 -2.61 -20.75 -7.08
N LYS A 287 -3.22 -21.46 -6.12
CA LYS A 287 -2.51 -22.11 -5.00
C LYS A 287 -1.38 -23.06 -5.40
N ASN A 288 -1.55 -23.80 -6.50
CA ASN A 288 -0.54 -24.76 -6.96
C ASN A 288 0.67 -24.05 -7.58
N LYS A 289 0.46 -22.93 -8.28
CA LYS A 289 1.53 -22.18 -8.94
C LYS A 289 2.27 -21.24 -7.99
N LEU A 290 1.68 -20.89 -6.84
CA LEU A 290 2.37 -20.14 -5.78
C LEU A 290 3.68 -20.83 -5.38
N PHE A 291 3.65 -22.16 -5.29
CA PHE A 291 4.80 -23.00 -4.99
C PHE A 291 5.53 -23.50 -6.25
N SER A 292 5.38 -22.81 -7.37
CA SER A 292 6.21 -22.99 -8.55
C SER A 292 7.31 -21.91 -8.59
N SER A 293 8.42 -22.17 -9.28
CA SER A 293 9.60 -21.28 -9.30
C SER A 293 9.40 -20.03 -10.16
N ILE A 294 8.35 -19.26 -9.90
CA ILE A 294 7.91 -18.10 -10.70
C ILE A 294 8.07 -16.76 -9.97
N TYR A 295 8.64 -16.78 -8.75
CA TYR A 295 8.85 -15.60 -7.91
C TYR A 295 10.12 -15.77 -7.07
N ASP A 296 10.93 -14.71 -6.99
CA ASP A 296 12.16 -14.61 -6.19
C ASP A 296 12.02 -13.49 -5.15
N LEU A 297 12.33 -13.79 -3.88
CA LEU A 297 12.27 -12.81 -2.78
C LEU A 297 13.49 -11.89 -2.74
N LYS A 298 14.52 -12.18 -3.55
CA LYS A 298 15.67 -11.30 -3.79
C LYS A 298 16.48 -10.95 -2.54
N LEU A 299 16.52 -11.86 -1.56
CA LEU A 299 17.26 -11.73 -0.30
C LEU A 299 18.70 -12.27 -0.42
N ASP A 300 19.36 -12.04 -1.57
CA ASP A 300 20.72 -12.49 -1.85
C ASP A 300 21.73 -11.95 -0.84
N GLN A 301 21.59 -10.69 -0.45
CA GLN A 301 22.48 -9.99 0.48
C GLN A 301 22.48 -10.63 1.87
N TRP A 302 21.37 -11.24 2.25
CA TRP A 302 21.19 -11.98 3.50
C TRP A 302 21.61 -13.46 3.41
N GLY A 303 22.10 -13.91 2.25
CA GLY A 303 22.42 -15.33 2.02
C GLY A 303 21.18 -16.21 1.91
N LEU A 304 20.00 -15.62 1.65
CA LEU A 304 18.71 -16.33 1.60
C LEU A 304 18.26 -16.56 0.15
N LYS A 305 19.18 -16.90 -0.73
CA LYS A 305 18.84 -17.38 -2.08
C LYS A 305 18.17 -18.75 -2.00
N LYS A 306 17.35 -19.09 -3.00
CA LYS A 306 16.91 -20.48 -3.18
C LYS A 306 18.12 -21.38 -3.45
N GLN A 307 18.23 -22.48 -2.73
CA GLN A 307 19.36 -23.41 -2.79
C GLN A 307 19.23 -24.34 -4.02
N ASN A 308 20.35 -24.94 -4.43
CA ASN A 308 20.34 -25.89 -5.54
C ASN A 308 19.51 -27.14 -5.17
N GLY A 309 18.53 -27.50 -6.01
CA GLY A 309 17.63 -28.62 -5.77
C GLY A 309 16.50 -28.36 -4.76
N GLU A 310 16.44 -27.16 -4.18
CA GLU A 310 15.38 -26.77 -3.23
C GLU A 310 14.07 -26.49 -3.96
N SER A 311 12.96 -27.03 -3.44
CA SER A 311 11.63 -26.72 -3.97
C SER A 311 11.25 -25.27 -3.62
N GLN A 312 10.34 -24.66 -4.38
CA GLN A 312 9.87 -23.31 -4.05
C GLN A 312 9.17 -23.26 -2.70
N ARG A 313 8.47 -24.33 -2.30
CA ARG A 313 7.81 -24.42 -1.00
C ARG A 313 8.82 -24.40 0.14
N ASP A 314 9.84 -25.25 0.07
CA ASP A 314 10.88 -25.33 1.10
C ASP A 314 11.64 -24.01 1.20
N TYR A 315 11.90 -23.37 0.05
CA TYR A 315 12.48 -22.03 -0.01
C TYR A 315 11.63 -20.98 0.74
N ILE A 316 10.33 -20.93 0.47
CA ILE A 316 9.41 -19.98 1.13
C ILE A 316 9.34 -20.26 2.63
N GLU A 317 9.20 -21.52 3.03
CA GLU A 317 9.14 -21.94 4.44
C GLU A 317 10.43 -21.55 5.18
N ARG A 318 11.61 -21.86 4.60
CA ARG A 318 12.90 -21.48 5.17
C ARG A 318 13.06 -19.98 5.32
N VAL A 319 12.58 -19.19 4.36
CA VAL A 319 12.62 -17.72 4.46
C VAL A 319 11.65 -17.22 5.53
N LEU A 320 10.44 -17.76 5.61
CA LEU A 320 9.47 -17.42 6.67
C LEU A 320 9.97 -17.78 8.07
N ASP A 321 10.74 -18.85 8.20
CA ASP A 321 11.34 -19.30 9.47
C ASP A 321 12.65 -18.59 9.82
N SER A 322 13.15 -17.72 8.95
CA SER A 322 14.37 -16.96 9.20
C SER A 322 14.20 -16.00 10.39
N ASN A 323 15.28 -15.82 11.15
CA ASN A 323 15.34 -14.82 12.23
C ASN A 323 15.38 -13.38 11.71
N ILE A 324 15.51 -13.16 10.39
CA ILE A 324 15.55 -11.81 9.80
C ILE A 324 14.34 -10.97 10.21
N TRP A 325 13.16 -11.59 10.35
CA TRP A 325 11.90 -10.90 10.65
C TRP A 325 11.81 -10.31 12.06
N ASN A 326 12.70 -10.67 12.97
CA ASN A 326 12.70 -10.19 14.36
C ASN A 326 14.08 -9.78 14.90
N SER A 327 15.13 -9.91 14.08
CA SER A 327 16.53 -9.68 14.51
C SER A 327 17.22 -8.50 13.83
N THR A 328 16.55 -7.84 12.87
CA THR A 328 17.06 -6.64 12.21
C THR A 328 15.92 -5.64 11.96
N LYS A 329 16.29 -4.36 11.89
CA LYS A 329 15.40 -3.29 11.40
C LYS A 329 15.59 -3.00 9.91
N ASP A 330 16.61 -3.59 9.30
CA ASP A 330 16.93 -3.46 7.87
C ASP A 330 16.09 -4.43 7.04
N ILE A 331 14.77 -4.26 7.11
CA ILE A 331 13.79 -5.13 6.45
C ILE A 331 12.46 -4.39 6.26
N ALA A 332 11.68 -4.76 5.23
CA ALA A 332 10.44 -4.07 4.89
C ALA A 332 9.43 -4.00 6.04
N THR A 333 9.28 -5.07 6.85
CA THR A 333 8.31 -5.08 7.94
C THR A 333 8.60 -4.01 8.99
N TYR A 334 9.88 -3.66 9.21
CA TYR A 334 10.23 -2.53 10.06
C TYR A 334 9.91 -1.20 9.38
N ASP A 335 10.39 -0.98 8.16
CA ASP A 335 10.19 0.28 7.42
C ASP A 335 8.71 0.59 7.11
N LEU A 336 7.88 -0.44 7.03
CA LEU A 336 6.42 -0.33 6.86
C LEU A 336 5.70 -0.02 8.18
N SER A 337 6.33 -0.26 9.34
CA SER A 337 5.74 0.12 10.63
C SER A 337 5.69 1.63 10.78
N THR A 338 4.81 2.14 11.63
CA THR A 338 4.75 3.58 11.90
C THR A 338 6.02 4.10 12.57
N GLU A 339 6.71 3.25 13.34
CA GLU A 339 8.01 3.57 13.94
C GLU A 339 9.12 3.69 12.89
N GLY A 340 9.29 2.66 12.04
CA GLY A 340 10.32 2.66 11.01
C GLY A 340 10.10 3.71 9.93
N ALA A 341 8.84 3.97 9.55
CA ALA A 341 8.51 5.06 8.64
C ALA A 341 8.81 6.43 9.27
N GLN A 342 8.53 6.63 10.56
CA GLN A 342 8.93 7.84 11.27
C GLN A 342 10.45 8.00 11.29
N GLU A 343 11.21 6.92 11.54
CA GLU A 343 12.68 6.95 11.46
C GLU A 343 13.15 7.38 10.06
N LEU A 344 12.61 6.78 9.00
CA LEU A 344 12.93 7.13 7.61
C LEU A 344 12.67 8.62 7.32
N ASN A 345 11.53 9.14 7.79
CA ASN A 345 11.12 10.51 7.55
C ASN A 345 12.01 11.56 8.24
N THR A 346 12.80 11.17 9.25
CA THR A 346 13.72 12.12 9.90
C THR A 346 14.88 12.56 9.02
N TRP A 347 15.19 11.81 7.95
CA TRP A 347 16.31 12.09 7.06
C TRP A 347 15.92 12.10 5.57
N VAL A 348 14.86 11.40 5.16
CA VAL A 348 14.35 11.41 3.78
C VAL A 348 13.32 12.52 3.59
N LYS A 349 13.79 13.69 3.11
CA LYS A 349 12.98 14.90 2.93
C LYS A 349 12.58 15.15 1.47
N ALA A 350 11.61 16.02 1.28
CA ALA A 350 11.29 16.60 -0.03
C ALA A 350 12.45 17.50 -0.51
N GLN A 351 13.01 17.17 -1.66
CA GLN A 351 14.08 17.93 -2.30
C GLN A 351 13.51 19.17 -2.99
N PRO A 352 14.16 20.34 -2.87
CA PRO A 352 13.59 21.62 -3.30
C PRO A 352 13.39 21.76 -4.82
N ASP A 353 14.09 20.93 -5.60
CA ASP A 353 14.07 20.92 -7.07
C ASP A 353 13.27 19.75 -7.66
N VAL A 354 12.44 19.08 -6.85
CA VAL A 354 11.63 17.93 -7.27
C VAL A 354 10.15 18.19 -7.00
N TYR A 355 9.28 17.84 -7.95
CA TYR A 355 7.83 17.87 -7.73
C TYR A 355 7.37 16.61 -7.00
N TYR A 356 6.59 16.74 -5.92
CA TYR A 356 6.03 15.59 -5.20
C TYR A 356 4.51 15.54 -5.36
N PHE A 357 3.99 14.37 -5.72
CA PHE A 357 2.56 14.09 -5.82
C PHE A 357 2.21 12.88 -4.97
N SER A 358 1.11 12.95 -4.23
CA SER A 358 0.62 11.81 -3.45
C SER A 358 -0.83 11.51 -3.76
N TRP A 359 -1.13 10.23 -3.99
CA TRP A 359 -2.45 9.71 -4.29
C TRP A 359 -2.91 8.79 -3.17
N THR A 360 -3.94 9.21 -2.46
CA THR A 360 -4.55 8.42 -1.38
C THR A 360 -5.68 7.55 -1.91
N THR A 361 -5.65 6.25 -1.63
CA THR A 361 -6.73 5.29 -1.87
C THR A 361 -7.55 5.06 -0.60
N GLN A 362 -8.83 4.73 -0.75
CA GLN A 362 -9.71 4.38 0.36
C GLN A 362 -10.81 3.42 -0.11
N ALA A 363 -11.00 2.32 0.61
CA ALA A 363 -12.08 1.37 0.39
C ALA A 363 -12.81 0.97 1.70
N THR A 364 -12.65 1.74 2.76
CA THR A 364 -13.41 1.59 4.02
C THR A 364 -14.44 2.70 4.23
N LYS A 365 -15.52 2.36 4.95
CA LYS A 365 -16.51 3.30 5.46
C LYS A 365 -16.58 3.26 6.98
N GLU A 366 -17.00 4.36 7.59
CA GLU A 366 -17.21 4.43 9.04
C GLU A 366 -18.47 3.66 9.45
N SER A 367 -18.35 2.83 10.48
CA SER A 367 -19.47 2.15 11.13
C SER A 367 -20.18 3.11 12.06
N ILE A 368 -21.44 3.45 11.75
CA ILE A 368 -22.28 4.37 12.53
C ILE A 368 -22.48 3.95 14.00
N LEU A 369 -22.26 2.67 14.32
CA LEU A 369 -22.44 2.13 15.67
C LEU A 369 -21.21 2.35 16.57
N THR A 370 -20.00 2.31 16.00
CA THR A 370 -18.75 2.24 16.76
C THR A 370 -17.74 3.33 16.42
N GLY A 371 -17.90 4.02 15.28
CA GLY A 371 -16.89 4.93 14.74
C GLY A 371 -15.66 4.22 14.14
N HIS A 372 -15.59 2.88 14.18
CA HIS A 372 -14.55 2.10 13.50
C HIS A 372 -14.73 2.16 11.99
N SER A 373 -13.65 2.04 11.24
CA SER A 373 -13.70 1.82 9.80
C SER A 373 -13.86 0.33 9.50
N VAL A 374 -14.71 0.01 8.53
CA VAL A 374 -14.93 -1.35 8.04
C VAL A 374 -14.86 -1.38 6.52
N ALA A 375 -14.46 -2.51 5.96
CA ALA A 375 -14.40 -2.71 4.52
C ALA A 375 -15.74 -2.37 3.83
N GLN A 376 -15.67 -1.69 2.68
CA GLN A 376 -16.82 -1.51 1.81
C GLN A 376 -17.03 -2.79 0.99
N ILE A 377 -18.19 -3.43 1.14
CA ILE A 377 -18.57 -4.56 0.29
C ILE A 377 -18.70 -4.06 -1.15
N GLY A 378 -17.98 -4.69 -2.07
CA GLY A 378 -17.88 -4.30 -3.48
C GLY A 378 -16.52 -3.67 -3.79
N PRO A 379 -16.20 -2.45 -3.30
CA PRO A 379 -14.91 -1.81 -3.59
C PRO A 379 -13.68 -2.42 -2.94
N MET A 380 -13.83 -3.17 -1.83
CA MET A 380 -12.69 -3.80 -1.18
C MET A 380 -12.64 -5.27 -1.60
N ASN A 381 -11.49 -5.73 -2.11
CA ASN A 381 -11.24 -7.14 -2.34
C ASN A 381 -11.47 -7.92 -1.03
N PRO A 382 -12.24 -9.03 -1.04
CA PRO A 382 -12.53 -9.79 0.17
C PRO A 382 -11.29 -10.25 0.95
N ILE A 383 -10.16 -10.43 0.26
CA ILE A 383 -8.88 -10.78 0.88
C ILE A 383 -8.41 -9.75 1.91
N PHE A 384 -8.85 -8.49 1.75
CA PHE A 384 -8.51 -7.36 2.63
C PHE A 384 -9.58 -7.07 3.69
N TYR A 385 -10.68 -7.81 3.74
CA TYR A 385 -11.66 -7.64 4.82
C TYR A 385 -11.06 -7.78 6.22
N PRO A 386 -10.28 -8.83 6.56
CA PRO A 386 -9.71 -8.94 7.90
C PRO A 386 -8.72 -7.82 8.21
N THR A 387 -7.82 -7.49 7.28
CA THR A 387 -6.80 -6.44 7.47
C THR A 387 -7.43 -5.06 7.61
N ALA A 388 -8.38 -4.71 6.73
CA ALA A 388 -9.10 -3.44 6.78
C ALA A 388 -9.86 -3.24 8.08
N ASN A 389 -10.54 -4.28 8.55
CA ASN A 389 -11.36 -4.23 9.75
C ASN A 389 -10.54 -4.19 11.05
N LEU A 390 -9.33 -4.77 11.05
CA LEU A 390 -8.40 -4.69 12.18
C LEU A 390 -7.71 -3.34 12.24
N MET A 391 -7.16 -2.84 11.13
CA MET A 391 -6.64 -1.47 11.07
C MET A 391 -7.72 -0.44 11.43
N GLY A 392 -8.94 -0.64 10.95
CA GLY A 392 -10.09 0.23 11.18
C GLY A 392 -10.59 0.34 12.62
N ARG A 393 -10.00 -0.44 13.55
CA ARG A 393 -10.24 -0.35 15.00
C ARG A 393 -8.96 -0.32 15.84
N TYR A 394 -7.80 -0.41 15.20
CA TYR A 394 -6.52 -0.46 15.90
C TYR A 394 -6.16 0.92 16.43
N SER A 395 -5.96 1.02 17.75
CA SER A 395 -5.49 2.23 18.42
C SER A 395 -4.32 1.88 19.31
N ARG A 396 -3.40 2.82 19.48
CA ARG A 396 -2.22 2.66 20.32
C ARG A 396 -1.87 4.00 20.95
N ASN A 397 -1.71 3.99 22.26
CA ASN A 397 -1.15 5.11 23.01
C ASN A 397 -0.07 4.54 23.93
N GLN A 398 1.13 4.40 23.37
CA GLN A 398 2.31 3.84 24.04
C GLN A 398 3.42 4.86 23.94
N LYS A 399 4.26 4.92 24.99
CA LYS A 399 5.40 5.83 25.02
C LYS A 399 6.39 5.47 23.90
N ASP A 400 7.07 6.48 23.36
CA ASP A 400 8.16 6.34 22.37
C ASP A 400 7.71 5.81 20.99
N LEU A 401 6.40 5.56 20.79
CA LEU A 401 5.80 5.16 19.51
C LEU A 401 4.77 6.19 19.03
N PRO A 402 4.52 6.30 17.71
CA PRO A 402 3.45 7.13 17.19
C PRO A 402 2.10 6.76 17.82
N ILE A 403 1.35 7.79 18.25
CA ILE A 403 0.00 7.64 18.77
C ILE A 403 -0.95 7.36 17.60
N ILE A 404 -1.64 6.23 17.70
CA ILE A 404 -2.64 5.79 16.72
C ILE A 404 -4.02 6.00 17.34
N ASP A 405 -4.79 6.89 16.71
CA ASP A 405 -6.17 7.21 17.08
C ASP A 405 -7.13 7.03 15.90
N LYS A 406 -8.40 7.41 16.08
CA LYS A 406 -9.45 7.22 15.08
C LYS A 406 -9.17 7.80 13.69
N LYS A 407 -8.26 8.77 13.56
CA LYS A 407 -7.89 9.32 12.24
C LYS A 407 -7.14 8.30 11.38
N TRP A 408 -6.56 7.26 11.99
CA TRP A 408 -5.88 6.16 11.32
C TRP A 408 -6.83 5.06 10.86
N PHE A 409 -8.10 5.06 11.28
CA PHE A 409 -9.01 3.96 10.96
C PHE A 409 -9.30 3.81 9.47
N PRO A 410 -9.59 4.90 8.70
CA PRO A 410 -9.84 4.76 7.27
C PRO A 410 -8.62 4.18 6.55
N ASN A 411 -8.83 3.19 5.69
CA ASN A 411 -7.75 2.52 4.97
C ASN A 411 -8.23 1.97 3.61
N ASP A 412 -7.28 1.43 2.85
CA ASP A 412 -7.49 0.78 1.54
C ASP A 412 -7.30 -0.74 1.59
N GLY A 413 -7.31 -1.34 2.78
CA GLY A 413 -7.05 -2.77 2.98
C GLY A 413 -5.64 -3.08 3.43
N VAL A 414 -4.66 -2.22 3.14
CA VAL A 414 -3.25 -2.44 3.49
C VAL A 414 -2.63 -1.25 4.22
N VAL A 415 -3.00 -0.02 3.87
CA VAL A 415 -2.40 1.22 4.39
C VAL A 415 -3.48 2.19 4.87
N ASN A 416 -3.28 2.79 6.04
CA ASN A 416 -4.15 3.82 6.59
C ASN A 416 -4.14 5.07 5.70
N CYS A 417 -5.31 5.62 5.37
CA CYS A 417 -5.43 6.76 4.44
C CYS A 417 -4.68 8.00 4.93
N ILE A 418 -4.62 8.24 6.24
CA ILE A 418 -3.86 9.36 6.83
C ILE A 418 -2.35 9.28 6.54
N SER A 419 -1.83 8.09 6.23
CA SER A 419 -0.41 7.86 5.96
C SER A 419 -0.02 8.18 4.51
N GLN A 420 -0.99 8.41 3.62
CA GLN A 420 -0.74 8.36 2.18
C GLN A 420 -0.50 9.70 1.49
N ASP A 421 -0.86 10.83 2.12
CA ASP A 421 -0.74 12.18 1.54
C ASP A 421 0.66 12.80 1.63
N GLY A 422 1.59 12.12 2.30
CA GLY A 422 2.98 12.53 2.47
C GLY A 422 3.52 12.21 3.86
N PRO A 423 4.84 12.32 4.09
CA PRO A 423 5.47 12.05 5.37
C PRO A 423 5.20 13.18 6.37
N LYS A 424 4.66 12.85 7.54
CA LYS A 424 4.31 13.80 8.62
C LYS A 424 5.00 13.44 9.93
N LEU A 425 5.06 12.16 10.28
CA LEU A 425 5.75 11.70 11.48
C LEU A 425 7.26 11.92 11.30
N GLY A 426 7.87 12.73 12.18
CA GLY A 426 9.31 13.02 12.13
C GLY A 426 9.75 13.87 10.93
N SER A 427 8.80 14.41 10.15
CA SER A 427 9.06 15.10 8.88
C SER A 427 8.89 16.61 9.00
N ASN A 428 9.67 17.34 8.20
CA ASN A 428 9.48 18.78 7.98
C ASN A 428 8.90 19.10 6.59
N ASP A 429 8.52 18.07 5.82
CA ASP A 429 7.98 18.24 4.49
C ASP A 429 6.66 19.02 4.53
N VAL A 430 6.50 19.95 3.59
CA VAL A 430 5.24 20.68 3.41
C VAL A 430 4.29 19.81 2.59
N ILE A 431 3.07 19.63 3.10
CA ILE A 431 1.99 18.92 2.41
C ILE A 431 0.81 19.87 2.25
N GLU A 432 0.40 20.09 1.01
CA GLU A 432 -0.77 20.90 0.68
C GLU A 432 -1.69 20.12 -0.25
N GLN A 433 -3.00 20.21 0.00
CA GLN A 433 -4.00 19.69 -0.93
C GLN A 433 -3.89 20.43 -2.26
N TYR A 434 -3.89 19.68 -3.37
CA TYR A 434 -3.80 20.22 -4.70
C TYR A 434 -4.94 21.22 -4.94
N ASN A 435 -4.58 22.45 -5.32
CA ASN A 435 -5.50 23.58 -5.43
C ASN A 435 -5.66 24.07 -6.88
N GLY A 436 -5.25 23.26 -7.86
CA GLY A 436 -5.24 23.64 -9.27
C GLY A 436 -3.93 24.27 -9.74
N GLY A 437 -2.91 24.35 -8.88
CA GLY A 437 -1.52 24.70 -9.23
C GLY A 437 -0.55 23.65 -8.67
N VAL A 438 0.56 23.42 -9.37
CA VAL A 438 1.63 22.53 -8.91
C VAL A 438 2.74 23.32 -8.21
N LYS A 439 3.24 22.80 -7.09
CA LYS A 439 4.35 23.39 -6.33
C LYS A 439 5.53 22.43 -6.27
N ILE A 440 6.71 22.93 -6.63
CA ILE A 440 7.98 22.19 -6.52
C ILE A 440 8.46 22.21 -5.05
N GLY A 441 9.22 21.19 -4.64
CA GLY A 441 9.81 21.13 -3.30
C GLY A 441 8.84 20.81 -2.16
N GLN A 442 7.59 20.46 -2.49
CA GLN A 442 6.57 20.10 -1.51
C GLN A 442 5.57 19.10 -2.09
N TRP A 443 4.79 18.46 -1.21
CA TRP A 443 3.78 17.48 -1.58
C TRP A 443 2.50 18.16 -2.04
N ASN A 444 2.14 17.88 -3.29
CA ASN A 444 0.85 18.17 -3.88
C ASN A 444 -0.05 16.96 -3.61
N ALA A 445 -0.82 17.03 -2.52
CA ALA A 445 -1.74 15.98 -2.13
C ALA A 445 -2.96 15.99 -3.04
N MET A 446 -3.03 14.99 -3.93
CA MET A 446 -4.01 14.92 -5.01
C MET A 446 -5.39 14.50 -4.50
N PRO A 447 -6.48 14.76 -5.27
CA PRO A 447 -7.81 14.30 -4.89
C PRO A 447 -7.84 12.81 -4.56
N ARG A 448 -8.43 12.47 -3.40
CA ARG A 448 -8.51 11.09 -2.91
C ARG A 448 -9.25 10.19 -3.90
N ILE A 449 -8.68 9.02 -4.15
CA ILE A 449 -9.23 7.95 -4.96
C ILE A 449 -10.11 7.06 -4.06
N ILE A 450 -11.39 7.42 -3.94
CA ILE A 450 -12.37 6.70 -3.12
C ILE A 450 -12.92 5.47 -3.83
N ASN A 451 -13.40 4.49 -3.07
CA ASN A 451 -13.92 3.21 -3.57
C ASN A 451 -12.88 2.47 -4.43
N THR A 452 -11.64 2.47 -3.98
CA THR A 452 -10.51 1.81 -4.65
C THR A 452 -9.61 1.26 -3.56
N ASP A 453 -9.42 -0.05 -3.55
CA ASP A 453 -8.52 -0.69 -2.61
C ASP A 453 -7.06 -0.62 -3.05
N HIS A 454 -6.19 -1.18 -2.23
CA HIS A 454 -4.74 -1.10 -2.41
C HIS A 454 -4.23 -1.75 -3.71
N MET A 455 -4.93 -2.75 -4.26
CA MET A 455 -4.48 -3.45 -5.47
C MET A 455 -5.26 -3.00 -6.72
N ASP A 456 -6.48 -2.49 -6.55
CA ASP A 456 -7.29 -1.94 -7.63
C ASP A 456 -6.56 -0.86 -8.44
N ILE A 457 -5.87 0.05 -7.75
CA ILE A 457 -5.20 1.21 -8.38
C ILE A 457 -4.01 0.80 -9.27
N VAL A 458 -3.50 -0.42 -9.11
CA VAL A 458 -2.50 -1.02 -10.00
C VAL A 458 -3.12 -2.11 -10.89
N GLY A 459 -4.43 -2.11 -11.07
CA GLY A 459 -5.16 -2.95 -12.02
C GLY A 459 -5.57 -4.33 -11.50
N THR A 460 -5.53 -4.56 -10.19
CA THR A 460 -5.82 -5.85 -9.54
C THR A 460 -6.92 -5.72 -8.47
N PHE A 461 -8.18 -5.47 -8.83
CA PHE A 461 -8.76 -5.53 -10.18
C PHE A 461 -9.48 -4.24 -10.55
N GLY A 462 -8.90 -3.47 -11.46
CA GLY A 462 -9.47 -2.20 -11.91
C GLY A 462 -9.07 -1.83 -13.33
N ASN A 463 -9.97 -1.16 -14.05
CA ASN A 463 -9.65 -0.57 -15.36
C ASN A 463 -8.99 0.80 -15.14
N VAL A 464 -7.66 0.81 -15.05
CA VAL A 464 -6.89 2.01 -14.66
C VAL A 464 -6.02 2.58 -15.77
N LYS A 465 -5.94 1.93 -16.94
CA LYS A 465 -4.99 2.32 -18.00
C LYS A 465 -5.12 3.77 -18.44
N ASP A 466 -6.34 4.28 -18.59
CA ASP A 466 -6.59 5.64 -19.04
C ASP A 466 -6.16 6.66 -17.97
N TRP A 467 -6.39 6.35 -16.68
CA TRP A 467 -5.90 7.15 -15.56
C TRP A 467 -4.36 7.34 -15.61
N TYR A 468 -3.61 6.27 -15.90
CA TYR A 468 -2.15 6.36 -16.01
C TYR A 468 -1.69 7.13 -17.25
N MET A 469 -2.38 6.99 -18.39
CA MET A 469 -2.07 7.77 -19.61
C MET A 469 -2.33 9.27 -19.41
N ASP A 470 -3.46 9.61 -18.77
CA ASP A 470 -3.78 10.98 -18.41
C ASP A 470 -2.76 11.53 -17.41
N TYR A 471 -2.32 10.71 -16.44
CA TYR A 471 -1.31 11.13 -15.48
C TYR A 471 0.08 11.32 -16.13
N ALA A 472 0.47 10.46 -17.05
CA ALA A 472 1.71 10.63 -17.82
C ALA A 472 1.68 11.92 -18.64
N SER A 473 0.53 12.23 -19.26
CA SER A 473 0.30 13.50 -19.94
C SER A 473 0.40 14.69 -18.97
N PHE A 474 -0.18 14.59 -17.78
CA PHE A 474 -0.05 15.60 -16.72
C PHE A 474 1.42 15.84 -16.34
N LEU A 475 2.21 14.78 -16.10
CA LEU A 475 3.62 14.88 -15.72
C LEU A 475 4.50 15.52 -16.81
N SER A 476 4.20 15.27 -18.09
CA SER A 476 4.93 15.87 -19.22
C SER A 476 4.82 17.41 -19.29
N ASN A 477 3.83 17.99 -18.63
CA ASN A 477 3.64 19.45 -18.57
C ASN A 477 4.45 20.13 -17.46
N LEU A 478 5.11 19.37 -16.58
CA LEU A 478 5.91 19.94 -15.50
C LEU A 478 7.13 20.69 -16.05
N SER A 479 7.20 21.98 -15.71
CA SER A 479 8.31 22.84 -16.09
C SER A 479 9.59 22.54 -15.31
N ARG A 480 10.71 23.08 -15.78
CA ARG A 480 12.00 23.02 -15.09
C ARG A 480 11.98 23.71 -13.74
#